data_AF-A0A077Q4T2-F1
#
_entry.id   AF-A0A077Q4T2-F1
#
_cell.length_a   1.000
_cell.length_b   1.000
_cell.length_c   1.000
_cell.angle_alpha   90.00
_cell.angle_beta   90.00
_cell.angle_gamma   90.00
#
_symmetry.space_group_name_H-M   'P 1'
#
loop_
_entity.id
_entity.type
_entity.pdbx_description
1 polymer ?
#
loop_
_entity_poly.entity_id
_entity_poly.type
_entity_poly.pdbx_seq_one_letter_code
_entity_poly.pdbx_strand_id
1 'polypeptide(L)'
;MKKLVVLLAGVSLLSGCVSMKDTATTYPEKYNYLMHVSEGRTYRYEGGKISESFETARNKYLELASVTEEPETFKRKLVDECFRSGNYPSRKDFECTYKFYLEKINDIRGYNKAKEQTKQHQLEIESAKKDAQALFRRGAKLSEDNIALYCDASAKVITSAYVRAARTFGRYDTEYEKIMLGVSDKMFDRLVKKAMSDTKRTLIVRHDHSQETQVILRDVYLINCQSNPKSLILNYSKIFH
;
A
#
# COMPACT_ATOMS: atom_id res chain seq x y z
N MET A 1 54.62 37.18 -25.19
CA MET A 1 53.50 37.69 -26.01
C MET A 1 52.84 36.52 -26.71
N LYS A 2 51.51 36.41 -26.57
CA LYS A 2 50.62 35.37 -27.09
C LYS A 2 50.50 35.48 -28.62
N LYS A 3 50.55 34.35 -29.35
CA LYS A 3 49.85 34.11 -30.64
C LYS A 3 49.60 32.60 -30.76
N LEU A 4 48.49 32.10 -30.23
CA LEU A 4 47.25 31.77 -30.97
C LEU A 4 47.51 30.87 -32.19
N VAL A 5 47.53 29.57 -31.96
CA VAL A 5 47.33 28.56 -33.01
C VAL A 5 45.83 28.30 -33.06
N VAL A 6 45.15 28.93 -34.03
CA VAL A 6 43.77 28.60 -34.37
C VAL A 6 43.80 27.32 -35.20
N LEU A 7 43.65 26.19 -34.51
CA LEU A 7 43.27 24.93 -35.16
C LEU A 7 41.78 25.02 -35.48
N LEU A 8 41.49 25.49 -36.71
CA LEU A 8 40.21 25.30 -37.36
C LEU A 8 39.98 23.79 -37.54
N ALA A 9 39.36 23.17 -36.54
CA ALA A 9 38.71 21.88 -36.69
C ALA A 9 37.46 22.06 -37.56
N GLY A 10 37.68 22.14 -38.87
CA GLY A 10 36.66 21.84 -39.86
C GLY A 10 36.45 20.33 -39.88
N VAL A 11 35.67 19.80 -38.94
CA VAL A 11 35.07 18.48 -39.10
C VAL A 11 33.75 18.69 -39.82
N SER A 12 33.86 18.48 -41.12
CA SER A 12 32.84 18.21 -42.11
C SER A 12 31.52 17.70 -41.51
N LEU A 13 30.46 18.49 -41.71
CA LEU A 13 29.08 18.03 -41.79
C LEU A 13 28.99 17.03 -42.97
N LEU A 14 29.17 15.75 -42.68
CA LEU A 14 28.79 14.62 -43.52
C LEU A 14 27.64 13.91 -42.79
N SER A 15 26.40 14.15 -43.22
CA SER A 15 25.64 13.21 -44.05
C SER A 15 25.21 11.95 -43.29
N GLY A 16 23.95 11.92 -42.88
CA GLY A 16 23.29 10.72 -42.39
C GLY A 16 22.42 11.02 -41.18
N CYS A 17 21.10 11.06 -41.38
CA CYS A 17 20.14 10.80 -40.33
C CYS A 17 20.25 9.30 -39.95
N VAL A 18 21.38 8.91 -39.36
CA VAL A 18 21.50 7.62 -38.66
C VAL A 18 20.83 7.85 -37.32
N SER A 19 19.82 7.03 -36.99
CA SER A 19 19.15 7.18 -35.71
C SER A 19 20.20 7.00 -34.61
N MET A 20 20.33 7.96 -33.67
CA MET A 20 21.26 7.85 -32.53
C MET A 20 21.01 6.58 -31.69
N LYS A 21 19.90 5.88 -31.91
CA LYS A 21 19.57 4.59 -31.30
C LYS A 21 20.49 3.48 -31.81
N ASP A 22 20.75 3.44 -33.12
CA ASP A 22 21.52 2.38 -33.78
C ASP A 22 23.02 2.52 -33.52
N THR A 23 23.47 3.70 -33.09
CA THR A 23 24.86 3.98 -32.70
C THR A 23 25.12 3.78 -31.20
N ALA A 24 24.09 3.65 -30.37
CA ALA A 24 24.22 3.41 -28.94
C ALA A 24 24.49 1.92 -28.65
N THR A 25 25.75 1.57 -28.40
CA THR A 25 26.18 0.16 -28.26
C THR A 25 26.29 -0.27 -26.80
N THR A 26 26.68 0.63 -25.91
CA THR A 26 26.87 0.37 -24.48
C THR A 26 25.66 0.78 -23.64
N TYR A 27 25.54 0.23 -22.42
CA TYR A 27 24.47 0.63 -21.49
C TYR A 27 24.46 2.14 -21.18
N PRO A 28 25.60 2.80 -20.89
CA PRO A 28 25.62 4.25 -20.69
C PRO A 28 25.17 5.05 -21.92
N GLU A 29 25.62 4.66 -23.12
CA GLU A 29 25.19 5.32 -24.37
C GLU A 29 23.68 5.17 -24.60
N LYS A 30 23.14 3.98 -24.38
CA LYS A 30 21.71 3.69 -24.51
C LYS A 30 20.88 4.48 -23.51
N TYR A 31 21.34 4.59 -22.26
CA TYR A 31 20.70 5.41 -21.25
C TYR A 31 20.71 6.90 -21.64
N ASN A 32 21.88 7.42 -22.03
CA ASN A 32 22.03 8.82 -22.47
C ASN A 32 21.14 9.13 -23.69
N TYR A 33 21.04 8.19 -24.63
CA TYR A 33 20.10 8.29 -25.74
C TYR A 33 18.65 8.46 -25.25
N LEU A 34 18.18 7.59 -24.35
CA LEU A 34 16.81 7.66 -23.82
C LEU A 34 16.53 8.97 -23.09
N MET A 35 17.51 9.49 -22.33
CA MET A 35 17.39 10.80 -21.68
C MET A 35 17.28 11.91 -22.72
N HIS A 36 18.18 11.91 -23.72
CA HIS A 36 18.23 12.94 -24.75
C HIS A 36 16.96 12.99 -25.60
N VAL A 37 16.41 11.85 -26.04
CA VAL A 37 15.18 11.83 -26.85
C VAL A 37 13.93 12.20 -26.05
N SER A 38 14.01 12.13 -24.72
CA SER A 38 12.92 12.46 -23.80
C SER A 38 12.94 13.91 -23.32
N GLU A 39 14.07 14.61 -23.47
CA GLU A 39 14.25 15.98 -23.03
C GLU A 39 13.28 16.94 -23.75
N GLY A 40 12.63 17.82 -22.97
CA GLY A 40 11.65 18.80 -23.44
C GLY A 40 10.35 18.19 -23.98
N ARG A 41 10.17 16.87 -23.87
CA ARG A 41 8.96 16.17 -24.32
C ARG A 41 7.90 16.17 -23.24
N THR A 42 6.66 16.35 -23.66
CA THR A 42 5.48 16.27 -22.80
C THR A 42 4.63 15.08 -23.22
N TYR A 43 4.26 14.24 -22.26
CA TYR A 43 3.37 13.12 -22.51
C TYR A 43 1.92 13.56 -22.27
N ARG A 44 1.01 13.10 -23.13
CA ARG A 44 -0.45 13.26 -22.94
C ARG A 44 -1.05 11.89 -22.73
N TYR A 45 -1.77 11.72 -21.62
CA TYR A 45 -2.50 10.49 -21.35
C TYR A 45 -3.64 10.30 -22.35
N GLU A 46 -3.79 9.08 -22.90
CA GLU A 46 -4.99 8.71 -23.65
C GLU A 46 -6.21 8.85 -22.72
N GLY A 47 -7.07 9.83 -22.99
CA GLY A 47 -8.31 10.08 -22.24
C GLY A 47 -8.32 11.29 -21.28
N GLY A 48 -7.31 12.17 -21.23
CA GLY A 48 -7.32 13.31 -20.29
C GLY A 48 -6.51 14.56 -20.68
N LYS A 49 -6.94 15.73 -20.18
CA LYS A 49 -6.40 17.09 -20.42
C LYS A 49 -5.06 17.39 -19.73
N ILE A 50 -4.44 16.43 -19.04
CA ILE A 50 -3.22 16.63 -18.27
C ILE A 50 -2.02 16.22 -19.11
N SER A 51 -1.13 17.19 -19.33
CA SER A 51 0.14 17.02 -20.05
C SER A 51 1.26 17.24 -19.03
N GLU A 52 2.06 16.21 -18.74
CA GLU A 52 3.19 16.31 -17.79
C GLU A 52 4.51 16.12 -18.58
N SER A 53 5.53 16.91 -18.23
CA SER A 53 6.83 16.83 -18.91
C SER A 53 7.66 15.66 -18.39
N PHE A 54 8.59 15.18 -19.21
CA PHE A 54 9.57 14.18 -18.82
C PHE A 54 10.34 14.59 -17.56
N GLU A 55 10.81 15.83 -17.51
CA GLU A 55 11.59 16.37 -16.40
C GLU A 55 10.78 16.37 -15.11
N THR A 56 9.47 16.65 -15.20
CA THR A 56 8.57 16.62 -14.05
C THR A 56 8.47 15.20 -13.48
N ALA A 57 8.26 14.20 -14.34
CA ALA A 57 8.23 12.80 -13.91
C ALA A 57 9.59 12.35 -13.34
N ARG A 58 10.69 12.71 -13.99
CA ARG A 58 12.05 12.40 -13.52
C ARG A 58 12.33 13.00 -12.14
N ASN A 59 12.10 14.30 -11.97
CA ASN A 59 12.33 15.00 -10.70
C ASN A 59 11.48 14.41 -9.58
N LYS A 60 10.23 14.06 -9.88
CA LYS A 60 9.32 13.41 -8.93
C LYS A 60 9.79 12.03 -8.51
N TYR A 61 10.36 11.24 -9.43
CA TYR A 61 11.02 9.98 -9.06
C TYR A 61 12.20 10.24 -8.12
N LEU A 62 13.10 11.16 -8.48
CA LEU A 62 14.29 11.49 -7.67
C LEU A 62 13.92 11.93 -6.25
N GLU A 63 12.92 12.80 -6.13
CA GLU A 63 12.36 13.25 -4.86
C GLU A 63 11.79 12.08 -4.04
N LEU A 64 10.90 11.29 -4.64
CA LEU A 64 10.24 10.16 -3.96
C LEU A 64 11.21 9.05 -3.56
N ALA A 65 12.24 8.81 -4.38
CA ALA A 65 13.30 7.86 -4.09
C ALA A 65 14.38 8.44 -3.16
N SER A 66 14.32 9.74 -2.84
CA SER A 66 15.30 10.45 -2.02
C SER A 66 16.74 10.31 -2.55
N VAL A 67 16.90 10.45 -3.86
CA VAL A 67 18.20 10.38 -4.56
C VAL A 67 18.40 11.63 -5.42
N THR A 68 19.66 12.02 -5.62
CA THR A 68 20.02 13.17 -6.47
C THR A 68 20.22 12.79 -7.94
N GLU A 69 20.41 11.50 -8.21
CA GLU A 69 20.54 10.93 -9.55
C GLU A 69 20.01 9.49 -9.57
N GLU A 70 19.68 8.98 -10.76
CA GLU A 70 19.25 7.60 -10.94
C GLU A 70 20.37 6.61 -10.55
N PRO A 71 20.11 5.62 -9.69
CA PRO A 71 21.12 4.61 -9.38
C PRO A 71 21.37 3.71 -10.60
N GLU A 72 22.57 3.10 -10.69
CA GLU A 72 22.94 2.24 -11.82
C GLU A 72 21.96 1.09 -12.09
N THR A 73 21.33 0.57 -11.04
CA THR A 73 20.29 -0.46 -11.15
C THR A 73 19.02 0.05 -11.83
N PHE A 74 18.65 1.31 -11.62
CA PHE A 74 17.56 1.97 -12.32
C PHE A 74 17.91 2.17 -13.79
N LYS A 75 19.10 2.73 -14.06
CA LYS A 75 19.57 3.01 -15.43
C LYS A 75 19.58 1.74 -16.29
N ARG A 76 20.10 0.63 -15.75
CA ARG A 76 20.12 -0.67 -16.44
C ARG A 76 18.72 -1.19 -16.75
N LYS A 77 17.80 -1.15 -15.78
CA LYS A 77 16.41 -1.59 -15.99
C LYS A 77 15.69 -0.78 -17.05
N LEU A 78 15.87 0.54 -17.04
CA LEU A 78 15.29 1.43 -18.05
C LEU A 78 15.81 1.08 -19.46
N VAL A 79 17.13 0.87 -19.60
CA VAL A 79 17.73 0.46 -20.87
C VAL A 79 17.20 -0.90 -21.30
N ASP A 80 17.16 -1.88 -20.41
CA ASP A 80 16.66 -3.22 -20.72
C ASP A 80 15.21 -3.17 -21.21
N GLU A 81 14.34 -2.43 -20.52
CA GLU A 81 12.92 -2.30 -20.85
C GLU A 81 12.70 -1.65 -22.23
N CYS A 82 13.38 -0.51 -22.47
CA CYS A 82 13.15 0.31 -23.66
C CYS A 82 13.98 -0.09 -24.88
N PHE A 83 15.03 -0.92 -24.73
CA PHE A 83 15.81 -1.45 -25.86
C PHE A 83 15.54 -2.93 -26.17
N ARG A 84 15.11 -3.77 -25.22
CA ARG A 84 14.77 -5.19 -25.54
C ARG A 84 13.41 -5.34 -26.20
N SER A 85 12.49 -4.40 -25.99
CA SER A 85 11.16 -4.45 -26.58
C SER A 85 11.22 -4.08 -28.07
N GLY A 86 11.38 -5.09 -28.94
CA GLY A 86 11.43 -4.96 -30.41
C GLY A 86 10.17 -4.38 -31.09
N ASN A 87 9.26 -3.75 -30.32
CA ASN A 87 7.97 -3.22 -30.76
C ASN A 87 7.88 -1.68 -30.72
N TYR A 88 9.00 -0.99 -30.47
CA TYR A 88 9.03 0.47 -30.23
C TYR A 88 9.81 1.22 -31.34
N PRO A 89 9.13 1.71 -32.41
CA PRO A 89 9.73 2.68 -33.33
C PRO A 89 10.09 3.97 -32.58
N SER A 90 11.08 4.72 -33.04
CA SER A 90 11.75 5.84 -32.34
C SER A 90 10.87 6.89 -31.63
N ARG A 91 9.61 7.09 -32.04
CA ARG A 91 8.63 7.94 -31.33
C ARG A 91 8.14 7.35 -30.01
N LYS A 92 8.24 6.04 -29.85
CA LYS A 92 7.83 5.33 -28.65
C LYS A 92 8.96 5.18 -27.60
N ASP A 93 10.20 5.55 -27.92
CA ASP A 93 11.32 5.44 -26.95
C ASP A 93 11.18 6.47 -25.81
N PHE A 94 10.79 7.69 -26.16
CA PHE A 94 10.36 8.71 -25.19
C PHE A 94 9.19 8.19 -24.34
N GLU A 95 8.16 7.64 -25.00
CA GLU A 95 6.97 7.12 -24.32
C GLU A 95 7.31 5.95 -23.36
N CYS A 96 8.17 5.03 -23.78
CA CYS A 96 8.67 3.95 -22.94
C CYS A 96 9.41 4.51 -21.72
N THR A 97 10.32 5.47 -21.95
CA THR A 97 11.08 6.12 -20.88
C THR A 97 10.15 6.79 -19.89
N TYR A 98 9.21 7.61 -20.36
CA TYR A 98 8.26 8.30 -19.50
C TYR A 98 7.38 7.31 -18.72
N LYS A 99 6.84 6.27 -19.38
CA LYS A 99 6.04 5.20 -18.73
C LYS A 99 6.83 4.47 -17.65
N PHE A 100 8.11 4.19 -17.89
CA PHE A 100 8.99 3.57 -16.89
C PHE A 100 9.13 4.43 -15.63
N TYR A 101 9.36 5.75 -15.77
CA TYR A 101 9.40 6.65 -14.61
C TYR A 101 8.07 6.68 -13.86
N LEU A 102 6.94 6.74 -14.57
CA LEU A 102 5.62 6.72 -13.94
C LEU A 102 5.36 5.43 -13.17
N GLU A 103 5.73 4.29 -13.71
CA GLU A 103 5.63 3.00 -13.02
C GLU A 103 6.42 3.04 -11.71
N LYS A 104 7.68 3.47 -11.74
CA LYS A 104 8.53 3.53 -10.54
C LYS A 104 8.01 4.52 -9.51
N ILE A 105 7.46 5.65 -9.94
CA ILE A 105 6.77 6.61 -9.06
C ILE A 105 5.56 5.95 -8.38
N ASN A 106 4.76 5.20 -9.13
CA ASN A 106 3.59 4.50 -8.59
C ASN A 106 4.00 3.39 -7.62
N ASP A 107 5.06 2.62 -7.93
CA ASP A 107 5.63 1.61 -7.04
C ASP A 107 6.06 2.23 -5.70
N ILE A 108 6.83 3.33 -5.74
CA ILE A 108 7.31 4.01 -4.54
C ILE A 108 6.15 4.58 -3.73
N ARG A 109 5.15 5.19 -4.39
CA ARG A 109 3.95 5.71 -3.72
C ARG A 109 3.16 4.59 -3.06
N GLY A 110 2.99 3.45 -3.74
CA GLY A 110 2.34 2.27 -3.18
C GLY A 110 3.06 1.77 -1.93
N TYR A 111 4.39 1.64 -2.01
CA TYR A 111 5.23 1.23 -0.89
C TYR A 111 5.17 2.22 0.28
N ASN A 112 5.32 3.52 0.02
CA ASN A 112 5.27 4.56 1.06
C ASN A 112 3.88 4.62 1.73
N LYS A 113 2.81 4.47 0.96
CA LYS A 113 1.44 4.39 1.49
C LYS A 113 1.27 3.17 2.40
N ALA A 114 1.72 1.99 1.96
CA ALA A 114 1.65 0.78 2.77
C ALA A 114 2.49 0.89 4.06
N LYS A 115 3.68 1.50 3.97
CA LYS A 115 4.55 1.75 5.11
C LYS A 115 3.90 2.69 6.12
N GLU A 116 3.30 3.79 5.64
CA GLU A 116 2.62 4.75 6.52
C GLU A 116 1.39 4.11 7.18
N GLN A 117 0.59 3.35 6.42
CA GLN A 117 -0.53 2.58 6.97
C GLN A 117 -0.07 1.59 8.05
N THR A 118 1.04 0.89 7.84
CA THR A 118 1.60 -0.05 8.82
C THR A 118 2.07 0.68 10.08
N LYS A 119 2.74 1.83 9.92
CA LYS A 119 3.19 2.65 11.05
C LYS A 119 2.01 3.20 11.85
N GLN A 120 0.98 3.70 11.16
CA GLN A 120 -0.25 4.19 11.78
C GLN A 120 -0.95 3.08 12.56
N HIS A 121 -1.09 1.90 11.97
CA HIS A 121 -1.64 0.71 12.64
C HIS A 121 -0.87 0.35 13.92
N GLN A 122 0.46 0.40 13.86
CA GLN A 122 1.30 0.10 15.01
C GLN A 122 1.13 1.13 16.15
N LEU A 123 0.99 2.41 15.82
CA LEU A 123 0.68 3.47 16.79
C LEU A 123 -0.70 3.27 17.44
N GLU A 124 -1.70 2.86 16.66
CA GLU A 124 -3.05 2.55 17.16
C GLU A 124 -3.02 1.37 18.13
N ILE A 125 -2.28 0.30 17.81
CA ILE A 125 -2.08 -0.84 18.70
C ILE A 125 -1.38 -0.42 20.00
N GLU A 126 -0.33 0.41 19.93
CA GLU A 126 0.38 0.88 21.12
C GLU A 126 -0.50 1.76 22.00
N SER A 127 -1.33 2.63 21.40
CA SER A 127 -2.33 3.40 22.13
C SER A 127 -3.34 2.48 22.81
N ALA A 128 -3.87 1.49 22.08
CA ALA A 128 -4.80 0.50 22.61
C ALA A 128 -4.23 -0.21 23.85
N LYS A 129 -2.95 -0.58 23.80
CA LYS A 129 -2.26 -1.24 24.93
C LYS A 129 -2.20 -0.33 26.15
N LYS A 130 -1.91 0.95 25.97
CA LYS A 130 -1.87 1.94 27.07
C LYS A 130 -3.27 2.15 27.65
N ASP A 131 -4.28 2.31 26.79
CA ASP A 131 -5.66 2.53 27.20
C ASP A 131 -6.21 1.30 27.95
N ALA A 132 -5.97 0.10 27.42
CA ALA A 132 -6.35 -1.15 28.06
C ALA A 132 -5.66 -1.33 29.43
N GLN A 133 -4.37 -1.00 29.55
CA GLN A 133 -3.68 -1.03 30.85
C GLN A 133 -4.29 -0.05 31.86
N ALA A 134 -4.69 1.15 31.42
CA ALA A 134 -5.35 2.11 32.29
C ALA A 134 -6.75 1.60 32.72
N LEU A 135 -7.50 1.03 31.79
CA LEU A 135 -8.81 0.43 32.02
C LEU A 135 -8.72 -0.74 33.01
N PHE A 136 -7.81 -1.69 32.82
CA PHE A 136 -7.67 -2.85 33.73
C PHE A 136 -7.18 -2.48 35.13
N ARG A 137 -6.51 -1.34 35.29
CA ARG A 137 -6.07 -0.86 36.62
C ARG A 137 -7.18 -0.18 37.41
N ARG A 138 -8.10 0.51 36.72
CA ARG A 138 -9.10 1.39 37.36
C ARG A 138 -10.52 0.84 37.29
N GLY A 139 -10.76 -0.18 36.45
CA GLY A 139 -12.09 -0.58 36.02
C GLY A 139 -12.72 0.49 35.13
N ALA A 140 -13.54 0.07 34.17
CA ALA A 140 -14.41 0.99 33.44
C ALA A 140 -15.66 1.26 34.29
N LYS A 141 -16.12 2.52 34.29
CA LYS A 141 -17.41 2.86 34.89
C LYS A 141 -18.52 2.16 34.12
N LEU A 142 -19.49 1.59 34.83
CA LEU A 142 -20.71 1.09 34.21
C LEU A 142 -21.55 2.29 33.73
N SER A 143 -21.55 2.52 32.42
CA SER A 143 -22.38 3.52 31.72
C SER A 143 -22.89 2.93 30.42
N GLU A 144 -23.98 3.49 29.87
CA GLU A 144 -24.52 3.09 28.57
C GLU A 144 -23.48 3.22 27.46
N ASP A 145 -22.73 4.33 27.43
CA ASP A 145 -21.66 4.55 26.45
C ASP A 145 -20.58 3.47 26.51
N ASN A 146 -20.13 3.11 27.71
CA ASN A 146 -19.12 2.05 27.87
C ASN A 146 -19.71 0.69 27.48
N ILE A 147 -20.95 0.38 27.89
CA ILE A 147 -21.62 -0.87 27.49
C ILE A 147 -21.67 -0.97 25.96
N ALA A 148 -22.09 0.10 25.26
CA ALA A 148 -22.15 0.13 23.81
C ALA A 148 -20.77 -0.09 23.18
N LEU A 149 -19.73 0.60 23.67
CA LEU A 149 -18.35 0.46 23.21
C LEU A 149 -17.82 -0.98 23.35
N TYR A 150 -17.95 -1.57 24.54
CA TYR A 150 -17.45 -2.94 24.80
C TYR A 150 -18.29 -4.02 24.12
N CYS A 151 -19.58 -3.76 23.87
CA CYS A 151 -20.42 -4.63 23.06
C CYS A 151 -20.03 -4.60 21.58
N ASP A 152 -19.77 -3.43 21.00
CA ASP A 152 -19.26 -3.33 19.61
C ASP A 152 -17.92 -4.05 19.47
N ALA A 153 -17.00 -3.83 20.41
CA ALA A 153 -15.72 -4.52 20.40
C ALA A 153 -15.87 -6.04 20.51
N SER A 154 -16.74 -6.52 21.41
CA SER A 154 -16.99 -7.96 21.56
C SER A 154 -17.61 -8.54 20.30
N ALA A 155 -18.54 -7.81 19.65
CA ALA A 155 -19.15 -8.21 18.40
C ALA A 155 -18.13 -8.36 17.27
N LYS A 156 -17.19 -7.41 17.15
CA LYS A 156 -16.09 -7.49 16.16
C LYS A 156 -15.18 -8.68 16.42
N VAL A 157 -14.72 -8.90 17.66
CA VAL A 157 -13.87 -10.05 18.01
C VAL A 157 -14.57 -11.38 17.73
N ILE A 158 -15.84 -11.52 18.07
CA ILE A 158 -16.62 -12.73 17.78
C ILE A 158 -16.78 -12.93 16.27
N THR A 159 -17.09 -11.87 15.53
CA THR A 159 -17.21 -11.93 14.07
C THR A 159 -15.90 -12.37 13.43
N SER A 160 -14.77 -11.81 13.86
CA SER A 160 -13.44 -12.21 13.39
C SER A 160 -13.11 -13.67 13.72
N ALA A 161 -13.62 -14.21 14.84
CA ALA A 161 -13.48 -15.63 15.14
C ALA A 161 -14.22 -16.51 14.12
N TYR A 162 -15.43 -16.13 13.69
CA TYR A 162 -16.17 -16.80 12.62
C TYR A 162 -15.48 -16.69 11.26
N VAL A 163 -14.93 -15.52 10.91
CA VAL A 163 -14.14 -15.32 9.70
C VAL A 163 -12.92 -16.24 9.69
N ARG A 164 -12.20 -16.33 10.81
CA ARG A 164 -11.03 -17.18 10.95
C ARG A 164 -11.40 -18.67 10.86
N ALA A 165 -12.51 -19.08 11.46
CA ALA A 165 -13.06 -20.43 11.34
C ALA A 165 -13.47 -20.76 9.88
N ALA A 166 -14.05 -19.79 9.17
CA ALA A 166 -14.46 -19.90 7.78
C ALA A 166 -13.27 -19.94 6.81
N ARG A 167 -12.09 -19.46 7.24
CA ARG A 167 -10.85 -19.29 6.45
C ARG A 167 -11.02 -18.28 5.30
N THR A 168 -11.67 -17.16 5.59
CA THR A 168 -11.90 -16.06 4.63
C THR A 168 -11.25 -14.76 5.10
N PHE A 169 -11.30 -13.72 4.26
CA PHE A 169 -10.79 -12.39 4.57
C PHE A 169 -11.76 -11.64 5.50
N GLY A 170 -11.21 -11.09 6.58
CA GLY A 170 -11.97 -10.30 7.54
C GLY A 170 -12.12 -8.85 7.10
N ARG A 171 -13.29 -8.28 7.34
CA ARG A 171 -13.55 -6.84 7.20
C ARG A 171 -12.91 -6.01 8.31
N TYR A 172 -12.70 -6.62 9.47
CA TYR A 172 -12.24 -5.94 10.68
C TYR A 172 -10.83 -6.40 11.03
N ASP A 173 -9.93 -5.45 11.26
CA ASP A 173 -8.81 -5.69 12.15
C ASP A 173 -9.35 -5.62 13.59
N THR A 174 -9.06 -6.65 14.40
CA THR A 174 -9.59 -6.76 15.77
C THR A 174 -8.49 -6.77 16.82
N GLU A 175 -7.25 -6.43 16.45
CA GLU A 175 -6.15 -6.40 17.39
C GLU A 175 -6.39 -5.36 18.50
N TYR A 176 -6.88 -4.18 18.12
CA TYR A 176 -7.32 -3.14 19.06
C TYR A 176 -8.38 -3.67 20.04
N GLU A 177 -9.47 -4.23 19.53
CA GLU A 177 -10.58 -4.73 20.34
C GLU A 177 -10.15 -5.88 21.25
N LYS A 178 -9.29 -6.79 20.77
CA LYS A 178 -8.73 -7.87 21.58
C LYS A 178 -7.93 -7.33 22.77
N ILE A 179 -7.12 -6.30 22.54
CA ILE A 179 -6.34 -5.65 23.59
C ILE A 179 -7.27 -4.98 24.60
N MET A 180 -8.24 -4.18 24.13
CA MET A 180 -9.22 -3.50 24.98
C MET A 180 -10.03 -4.48 25.84
N LEU A 181 -10.43 -5.62 25.27
CA LEU A 181 -11.20 -6.65 25.97
C LEU A 181 -10.32 -7.62 26.78
N GLY A 182 -8.99 -7.52 26.71
CA GLY A 182 -8.08 -8.44 27.41
C GLY A 182 -8.18 -9.87 26.88
N VAL A 183 -8.53 -10.03 25.60
CA VAL A 183 -8.65 -11.31 24.91
C VAL A 183 -7.26 -11.72 24.42
N SER A 184 -6.64 -12.67 25.12
CA SER A 184 -5.38 -13.28 24.67
C SER A 184 -5.58 -14.15 23.43
N ASP A 185 -4.49 -14.45 22.71
CA ASP A 185 -4.55 -15.34 21.54
C ASP A 185 -5.14 -16.70 21.87
N LYS A 186 -4.78 -17.28 23.03
CA LYS A 186 -5.37 -18.53 23.51
C LYS A 186 -6.89 -18.43 23.74
N MET A 187 -7.37 -17.28 24.19
CA MET A 187 -8.81 -17.05 24.34
C MET A 187 -9.48 -16.90 22.98
N PHE A 188 -8.86 -16.16 22.07
CA PHE A 188 -9.33 -16.02 20.69
C PHE A 188 -9.39 -17.36 19.96
N ASP A 189 -8.37 -18.22 20.10
CA ASP A 189 -8.36 -19.57 19.53
C ASP A 189 -9.52 -20.44 20.05
N ARG A 190 -9.92 -20.26 21.32
CA ARG A 190 -11.11 -20.94 21.86
C ARG A 190 -12.39 -20.40 21.23
N LEU A 191 -12.47 -19.11 20.96
CA LEU A 191 -13.59 -18.52 20.22
C LEU A 191 -13.64 -19.06 18.78
N VAL A 192 -12.50 -19.16 18.10
CA VAL A 192 -12.40 -19.75 16.76
C VAL A 192 -12.86 -21.21 16.78
N LYS A 193 -12.41 -22.02 17.75
CA LYS A 193 -12.87 -23.41 17.90
C LYS A 193 -14.38 -23.50 18.15
N LYS A 194 -14.93 -22.61 18.97
CA LYS A 194 -16.38 -22.51 19.19
C LYS A 194 -17.11 -22.13 17.91
N ALA A 195 -16.61 -21.16 17.16
CA ALA A 195 -17.16 -20.77 15.86
C ALA A 195 -17.13 -21.94 14.86
N MET A 196 -16.03 -22.69 14.79
CA MET A 196 -15.92 -23.89 13.95
C MET A 196 -16.99 -24.95 14.28
N SER A 197 -17.37 -25.09 15.56
CA SER A 197 -18.46 -26.00 15.96
C SER A 197 -19.84 -25.52 15.53
N ASP A 198 -20.02 -24.21 15.30
CA ASP A 198 -21.21 -23.66 14.63
C ASP A 198 -21.00 -23.70 13.12
N THR A 199 -21.17 -24.91 12.58
CA THR A 199 -20.94 -25.21 11.16
C THR A 199 -21.87 -24.37 10.27
N LYS A 200 -23.11 -24.12 10.69
CA LYS A 200 -24.09 -23.36 9.89
C LYS A 200 -23.63 -21.93 9.69
N ARG A 201 -23.32 -21.18 10.75
CA ARG A 201 -22.90 -19.78 10.62
C ARG A 201 -21.54 -19.67 9.94
N THR A 202 -20.63 -20.60 10.22
CA THR A 202 -19.30 -20.62 9.58
C THR A 202 -19.38 -20.85 8.07
N LEU A 203 -20.28 -21.72 7.60
CA LEU A 203 -20.49 -21.94 6.16
C LEU A 203 -21.06 -20.70 5.47
N ILE A 204 -22.00 -19.99 6.10
CA ILE A 204 -22.56 -18.75 5.53
C ILE A 204 -21.44 -17.71 5.34
N VAL A 205 -20.59 -17.52 6.36
CA VAL A 205 -19.43 -16.59 6.26
C VAL A 205 -18.43 -17.03 5.19
N ARG A 206 -18.23 -18.34 5.00
CA ARG A 206 -17.31 -18.86 3.97
C ARG A 206 -17.75 -18.52 2.55
N HIS A 207 -19.05 -18.56 2.29
CA HIS A 207 -19.62 -18.32 0.96
C HIS A 207 -20.00 -16.86 0.71
N ASP A 208 -19.76 -15.98 1.67
CA ASP A 208 -20.04 -14.56 1.57
C ASP A 208 -18.89 -13.79 0.91
N HIS A 209 -19.07 -13.48 -0.38
CA HIS A 209 -18.11 -12.70 -1.16
C HIS A 209 -18.25 -11.18 -0.95
N SER A 210 -19.40 -10.69 -0.47
CA SER A 210 -19.64 -9.25 -0.24
C SER A 210 -19.23 -8.79 1.16
N GLN A 211 -18.91 -9.73 2.06
CA GLN A 211 -18.64 -9.51 3.48
C GLN A 211 -19.85 -8.94 4.26
N GLU A 212 -21.06 -8.93 3.66
CA GLU A 212 -22.28 -8.45 4.32
C GLU A 212 -22.71 -9.34 5.48
N THR A 213 -22.45 -10.65 5.40
CA THR A 213 -22.71 -11.60 6.49
C THR A 213 -21.87 -11.24 7.72
N GLN A 214 -20.65 -10.72 7.53
CA GLN A 214 -19.83 -10.27 8.65
C GLN A 214 -20.50 -9.08 9.37
N VAL A 215 -21.09 -8.15 8.62
CA VAL A 215 -21.83 -7.01 9.18
C VAL A 215 -23.08 -7.49 9.94
N ILE A 216 -23.84 -8.40 9.33
CA ILE A 216 -25.05 -8.97 9.96
C ILE A 216 -24.68 -9.71 11.26
N LEU A 217 -23.62 -10.52 11.25
CA LEU A 217 -23.17 -11.24 12.45
C LEU A 217 -22.74 -10.28 13.56
N ARG A 218 -22.00 -9.22 13.22
CA ARG A 218 -21.64 -8.17 14.17
C ARG A 218 -22.88 -7.53 14.76
N ASP A 219 -23.83 -7.09 13.92
CA ASP A 219 -25.00 -6.33 14.38
C ASP A 219 -25.95 -7.17 15.22
N VAL A 220 -26.17 -8.43 14.83
CA VAL A 220 -26.94 -9.38 15.65
C VAL A 220 -26.25 -9.58 17.00
N TYR A 221 -24.92 -9.71 17.04
CA TYR A 221 -24.22 -9.82 18.32
C TYR A 221 -24.32 -8.54 19.15
N LEU A 222 -24.12 -7.38 18.52
CA LEU A 222 -24.16 -6.06 19.15
C LEU A 222 -25.51 -5.81 19.83
N ILE A 223 -26.62 -6.00 19.11
CA ILE A 223 -27.98 -5.80 19.61
C ILE A 223 -28.25 -6.72 20.80
N ASN A 224 -27.89 -8.00 20.68
CA ASN A 224 -28.04 -8.96 21.77
C ASN A 224 -27.18 -8.57 22.99
N CYS A 225 -25.95 -8.09 22.74
CA CYS A 225 -25.03 -7.68 23.79
C CYS A 225 -25.56 -6.46 24.55
N GLN A 226 -26.10 -5.46 23.87
CA GLN A 226 -26.69 -4.28 24.51
C GLN A 226 -27.86 -4.66 25.43
N SER A 227 -28.62 -5.71 25.07
CA SER A 227 -29.71 -6.24 25.90
C SER A 227 -29.23 -7.13 27.04
N ASN A 228 -28.06 -7.77 26.92
CA ASN A 228 -27.50 -8.67 27.92
C ASN A 228 -25.97 -8.54 28.07
N PRO A 229 -25.47 -7.38 28.53
CA PRO A 229 -24.05 -7.05 28.45
C PRO A 229 -23.18 -7.91 29.36
N LYS A 230 -23.69 -8.30 30.54
CA LYS A 230 -22.97 -9.14 31.50
C LYS A 230 -22.52 -10.49 30.93
N SER A 231 -23.31 -11.05 30.02
CA SER A 231 -23.04 -12.37 29.44
C SER A 231 -22.31 -12.32 28.10
N LEU A 232 -22.41 -11.20 27.38
CA LEU A 232 -21.94 -11.09 25.99
C LEU A 232 -20.73 -10.16 25.82
N ILE A 233 -20.43 -9.30 26.78
CA ILE A 233 -19.14 -8.59 26.78
C ILE A 233 -18.04 -9.57 27.18
N LEU A 234 -17.05 -9.76 26.31
CA LEU A 234 -15.89 -10.60 26.60
C LEU A 234 -15.12 -10.03 27.80
N ASN A 235 -14.82 -10.88 28.79
CA ASN A 235 -14.18 -10.49 30.04
C ASN A 235 -14.92 -9.39 30.83
N TYR A 236 -16.26 -9.30 30.74
CA TYR A 236 -17.07 -8.32 31.48
C TYR A 236 -16.64 -8.15 32.94
N SER A 237 -16.46 -9.25 33.66
CA SER A 237 -16.15 -9.21 35.08
C SER A 237 -14.76 -8.65 35.41
N LYS A 238 -13.86 -8.55 34.43
CA LYS A 238 -12.55 -7.92 34.60
C LYS A 238 -12.54 -6.45 34.20
N ILE A 239 -13.52 -6.05 33.38
CA ILE A 239 -13.64 -4.69 32.85
C ILE A 239 -14.42 -3.81 33.82
N PHE A 240 -15.48 -4.33 34.45
CA PHE A 240 -16.43 -3.56 35.26
C PHE A 240 -16.44 -3.89 36.77
N HIS A 241 -15.45 -4.64 37.28
CA HIS A 241 -15.30 -4.91 38.72
C HIS A 241 -14.13 -4.15 39.34
#